data_AF-A0AAU0RA39-F1
#
_entry.id   AF-A0AAU0RA39-F1
#
_cell.length_a   1.000
_cell.length_b   1.000
_cell.length_c   1.000
_cell.angle_alpha   90.00
_cell.angle_beta   90.00
_cell.angle_gamma   90.00
#
_symmetry.space_group_name_H-M   'P 1'
#
loop_
_entity.id
_entity.type
_entity.pdbx_description
1 polymer ?
#
loop_
_entity_poly.entity_id
_entity_poly.type
_entity_poly.pdbx_seq_one_letter_code
_entity_poly.pdbx_strand_id
1 'polypeptide(L)'
;MTTSPNKNIQTEVDASFLYSKLADAESDTTIANVFRQMSAIEKNHAEAFLKKLNPASTGIFPPPSFRAKALITIGKIFGYDYVLGVLMDTEKSISTAVINAKNKNKLPINGSETNHVKILRSLLENESKVTGSNVAKFERRHRSVGGNALRAAVLGGNDGLVSNFSLVMGIAGATAGGSGVLLAGVAGLLAGALSMALGEWISVKSSQELHENQMQLEMDELETNPEGEQKELALIYIAKGIPEDQANTMAAEIMLDKNHAYEVLVKEELGINTEELKGSAMEAAVYSFILFAIGAVIPVIPFMFTSGITAISISVIGSAAGLFLIGAAITLFTGKSIWFSGFRQVLFGLIAAAITFGIGKLIGVSLAG
;
A
#
# COMPACT_ATOMS: atom_id res chain seq x y z
N MET A 1 -4.64 8.73 -30.30
CA MET A 1 -5.44 9.58 -29.39
C MET A 1 -4.62 10.81 -29.03
N THR A 2 -5.07 11.98 -29.46
CA THR A 2 -4.47 13.28 -29.16
C THR A 2 -4.90 13.70 -27.75
N THR A 3 -3.99 13.65 -26.78
CA THR A 3 -4.23 14.21 -25.45
C THR A 3 -4.52 15.71 -25.61
N SER A 4 -5.63 16.18 -25.04
CA SER A 4 -5.99 17.60 -25.07
C SER A 4 -4.82 18.44 -24.53
N PRO A 5 -4.39 19.50 -25.22
CA PRO A 5 -3.19 20.26 -24.84
C PRO A 5 -3.21 20.86 -23.43
N ASN A 6 -4.40 21.03 -22.88
CA ASN A 6 -4.65 21.50 -21.51
C ASN A 6 -4.16 20.51 -20.44
N LYS A 7 -4.15 19.20 -20.73
CA LYS A 7 -3.79 18.17 -19.76
C LYS A 7 -2.30 18.19 -19.42
N ASN A 8 -1.42 18.37 -20.41
CA ASN A 8 0.02 18.40 -20.17
C ASN A 8 0.41 19.63 -19.34
N ILE A 9 -0.15 20.81 -19.64
CA ILE A 9 0.07 22.03 -18.86
C ILE A 9 -0.39 21.82 -17.41
N GLN A 10 -1.58 21.24 -17.20
CA GLN A 10 -2.07 20.97 -15.84
C GLN A 10 -1.14 20.03 -15.07
N THR A 11 -0.61 18.99 -15.71
CA THR A 11 0.33 18.05 -15.07
C THR A 11 1.60 18.77 -14.61
N GLU A 12 2.20 19.61 -15.47
CA GLU A 12 3.41 20.37 -15.12
C GLU A 12 3.15 21.38 -13.97
N VAL A 13 1.99 22.04 -14.00
CA VAL A 13 1.57 22.96 -12.93
C VAL A 13 1.36 22.23 -11.60
N ASP A 14 0.73 21.05 -11.65
CA ASP A 14 0.50 20.23 -10.47
C ASP A 14 1.82 19.71 -9.90
N ALA A 15 2.74 19.24 -10.75
CA ALA A 15 4.08 18.80 -10.33
C ALA A 15 4.88 19.95 -9.71
N SER A 16 4.89 21.13 -10.34
CA SER A 16 5.52 22.35 -9.79
C SER A 16 5.00 22.69 -8.40
N PHE A 17 3.67 22.64 -8.21
CA PHE A 17 3.03 22.90 -6.92
C PHE A 17 3.42 21.87 -5.85
N LEU A 18 3.43 20.58 -6.20
CA LEU A 18 3.78 19.51 -5.27
C LEU A 18 5.26 19.60 -4.85
N TYR A 19 6.19 19.85 -5.79
CA TYR A 19 7.60 20.07 -5.46
C TYR A 19 7.82 21.27 -4.55
N SER A 20 7.11 22.38 -4.78
CA SER A 20 7.18 23.54 -3.87
C SER A 20 6.74 23.18 -2.46
N LYS A 21 5.71 22.33 -2.31
CA LYS A 21 5.21 21.92 -1.00
C LYS A 21 6.10 20.89 -0.31
N LEU A 22 6.76 20.02 -1.08
CA LEU A 22 7.82 19.16 -0.56
C LEU A 22 9.00 19.99 -0.05
N ALA A 23 9.43 20.99 -0.82
CA ALA A 23 10.49 21.91 -0.40
C ALA A 23 10.17 22.72 0.87
N ASP A 24 8.90 23.07 1.08
CA ASP A 24 8.44 23.78 2.29
C ASP A 24 8.42 22.85 3.51
N ALA A 25 8.26 21.54 3.30
CA ALA A 25 8.12 20.54 4.36
C ALA A 25 9.44 19.82 4.68
N GLU A 26 10.44 19.88 3.79
CA GLU A 26 11.73 19.23 3.94
C GLU A 26 12.62 19.94 4.96
N SER A 27 13.21 19.15 5.85
CA SER A 27 14.12 19.60 6.91
C SER A 27 15.57 19.75 6.43
N ASP A 28 16.02 18.91 5.49
CA ASP A 28 17.35 19.03 4.88
C ASP A 28 17.36 20.17 3.85
N THR A 29 18.13 21.21 4.15
CA THR A 29 18.23 22.41 3.30
C THR A 29 18.72 22.10 1.89
N THR A 30 19.51 21.03 1.70
CA THR A 30 20.03 20.58 0.42
C THR A 30 18.92 19.96 -0.42
N ILE A 31 18.17 19.02 0.16
CA ILE A 31 17.05 18.33 -0.49
C ILE A 31 15.92 19.32 -0.77
N ALA A 32 15.62 20.21 0.19
CA ALA A 32 14.66 21.29 0.00
C ALA A 32 15.03 22.18 -1.19
N ASN A 33 16.32 22.48 -1.39
CA ASN A 33 16.77 23.28 -2.53
C ASN A 33 16.62 22.52 -3.86
N VAL A 34 16.84 21.20 -3.87
CA VAL A 34 16.60 20.36 -5.05
C VAL A 34 15.12 20.41 -5.44
N PHE A 35 14.20 20.24 -4.48
CA PHE A 35 12.76 20.36 -4.75
C PHE A 35 12.36 21.76 -5.23
N ARG A 36 12.96 22.84 -4.72
CA ARG A 36 12.73 24.20 -5.26
C ARG A 36 13.18 24.33 -6.72
N GLN A 37 14.32 23.74 -7.07
CA GLN A 37 14.82 23.75 -8.44
C GLN A 37 13.90 22.93 -9.36
N MET A 38 13.46 21.74 -8.93
CA MET A 38 12.50 20.93 -9.68
C MET A 38 11.17 21.67 -9.89
N SER A 39 10.65 22.32 -8.84
CA SER A 39 9.45 23.16 -8.94
C SER A 39 9.58 24.26 -9.99
N ALA A 40 10.73 24.92 -10.05
CA ALA A 40 11.01 25.95 -11.05
C ALA A 40 11.14 25.38 -12.47
N ILE A 41 11.72 24.17 -12.62
CA ILE A 41 11.85 23.50 -13.91
C ILE A 41 10.47 23.10 -14.45
N GLU A 42 9.59 22.49 -13.66
CA GLU A 42 8.24 22.13 -14.15
C GLU A 42 7.41 23.37 -14.50
N LYS A 43 7.62 24.48 -13.79
CA LYS A 43 7.01 25.75 -14.17
C LYS A 43 7.49 26.20 -15.55
N ASN A 44 8.78 26.07 -15.86
CA ASN A 44 9.33 26.37 -17.19
C ASN A 44 8.81 25.39 -18.26
N HIS A 45 8.59 24.12 -17.93
CA HIS A 45 7.94 23.16 -18.82
C HIS A 45 6.49 23.57 -19.15
N ALA A 46 5.72 23.96 -18.13
CA ALA A 46 4.37 24.50 -18.31
C ALA A 46 4.38 25.72 -19.26
N GLU A 47 5.34 26.64 -19.11
CA GLU A 47 5.52 27.79 -20.00
C GLU A 47 5.85 27.37 -21.43
N ALA A 48 6.73 26.40 -21.61
CA ALA A 48 7.12 25.90 -22.93
C ALA A 48 5.92 25.25 -23.65
N PHE A 49 5.09 24.48 -22.94
CA PHE A 49 3.86 23.93 -23.49
C PHE A 49 2.83 25.01 -23.84
N LEU A 50 2.69 26.03 -23.00
CA LEU A 50 1.79 27.16 -23.25
C LEU A 50 2.20 27.97 -24.48
N LYS A 51 3.49 28.26 -24.64
CA LYS A 51 4.05 28.96 -25.82
C LYS A 51 3.88 28.17 -27.12
N LYS A 52 3.96 26.84 -27.07
CA LYS A 52 3.68 25.97 -28.23
C LYS A 52 2.22 26.04 -28.68
N LEU A 53 1.30 26.32 -27.76
CA LEU A 53 -0.14 26.41 -28.04
C LEU A 53 -0.57 27.79 -28.50
N ASN A 54 -0.02 28.84 -27.87
CA ASN A 54 -0.28 30.21 -28.27
C ASN A 54 0.98 31.09 -28.01
N PRO A 55 1.70 31.50 -29.06
CA PRO A 55 2.91 32.33 -28.93
C PRO A 55 2.67 33.70 -28.27
N ALA A 56 1.42 34.19 -28.25
CA ALA A 56 1.02 35.46 -27.64
C ALA A 56 0.50 35.30 -26.19
N SER A 57 0.52 34.09 -25.63
CA SER A 57 0.03 33.83 -24.27
C SER A 57 0.97 34.40 -23.19
N THR A 58 0.37 35.10 -22.23
CA THR A 58 1.08 35.85 -21.18
C THR A 58 1.04 35.10 -19.84
N GLY A 59 1.81 34.01 -19.68
CA GLY A 59 2.21 33.47 -18.36
C GLY A 59 1.10 33.13 -17.33
N ILE A 60 -0.18 33.09 -17.71
CA ILE A 60 -1.29 32.72 -16.82
C ILE A 60 -1.46 31.21 -16.88
N PHE A 61 -1.12 30.53 -15.79
CA PHE A 61 -1.32 29.10 -15.63
C PHE A 61 -2.70 28.80 -15.03
N PRO A 62 -3.27 27.62 -15.30
CA PRO A 62 -4.36 27.12 -14.47
C PRO A 62 -3.91 27.01 -13.01
N PRO A 63 -4.82 27.15 -12.03
CA PRO A 63 -4.48 26.88 -10.64
C PRO A 63 -4.16 25.38 -10.44
N PRO A 64 -3.43 25.02 -9.37
CA PRO A 64 -3.21 23.62 -9.01
C PRO A 64 -4.54 22.87 -8.86
N SER A 65 -4.59 21.66 -9.39
CA SER A 65 -5.80 20.85 -9.41
C SER A 65 -6.26 20.46 -8.01
N PHE A 66 -7.53 20.07 -7.90
CA PHE A 66 -8.05 19.48 -6.66
C PHE A 66 -7.25 18.24 -6.24
N ARG A 67 -6.82 17.42 -7.21
CA ARG A 67 -5.99 16.24 -6.96
C ARG A 67 -4.65 16.62 -6.31
N ALA A 68 -3.95 17.62 -6.84
CA ALA A 68 -2.69 18.07 -6.27
C ALA A 68 -2.84 18.61 -4.83
N LYS A 69 -3.93 19.36 -4.56
CA LYS A 69 -4.25 19.84 -3.20
C LYS A 69 -4.61 18.70 -2.23
N ALA A 70 -5.34 17.69 -2.71
CA ALA A 70 -5.67 16.51 -1.93
C ALA A 70 -4.42 15.69 -1.58
N LEU A 71 -3.48 15.53 -2.51
CA LEU A 71 -2.22 14.83 -2.29
C LEU A 71 -1.38 15.48 -1.18
N ILE A 72 -1.32 16.81 -1.11
CA ILE A 72 -0.66 17.50 0.02
C ILE A 72 -1.35 17.27 1.35
N THR A 73 -2.69 17.19 1.34
CA THR A 73 -3.46 16.92 2.56
C THR A 73 -3.19 15.51 3.05
N ILE A 74 -3.11 14.53 2.14
CA ILE A 74 -2.72 13.15 2.43
C ILE A 74 -1.27 13.11 2.94
N GLY A 75 -0.33 13.81 2.28
CA GLY A 75 1.07 13.86 2.68
C GLY A 75 1.29 14.41 4.09
N LYS A 76 0.51 15.41 4.52
CA LYS A 76 0.53 15.93 5.89
C LYS A 76 0.08 14.91 6.95
N ILE A 77 -0.73 13.94 6.56
CA ILE A 77 -1.31 12.93 7.46
C ILE A 77 -0.48 11.64 7.46
N PHE A 78 0.01 11.22 6.29
CA PHE A 78 0.64 9.92 6.08
C PHE A 78 2.15 9.98 5.80
N GLY A 79 2.73 11.17 5.69
CA GLY A 79 4.12 11.37 5.29
C GLY A 79 4.26 11.79 3.82
N TYR A 80 5.32 12.54 3.53
CA TYR A 80 5.56 13.11 2.19
C TYR A 80 6.15 12.10 1.19
N ASP A 81 6.62 10.94 1.67
CA ASP A 81 7.09 9.82 0.84
C ASP A 81 6.01 9.31 -0.13
N TYR A 82 4.75 9.33 0.31
CA TYR A 82 3.61 8.99 -0.56
C TYR A 82 3.45 10.00 -1.71
N VAL A 83 3.63 11.29 -1.42
CA VAL A 83 3.55 12.35 -2.45
C VAL A 83 4.72 12.23 -3.42
N LEU A 84 5.91 11.87 -2.92
CA LEU A 84 7.10 11.62 -3.72
C LEU A 84 6.93 10.40 -4.65
N GLY A 85 6.29 9.33 -4.17
CA GLY A 85 5.93 8.17 -5.00
C GLY A 85 4.94 8.52 -6.12
N VAL A 86 3.92 9.31 -5.83
CA VAL A 86 2.96 9.77 -6.86
C VAL A 86 3.64 10.70 -7.88
N LEU A 87 4.59 11.53 -7.46
CA LEU A 87 5.40 12.34 -8.36
C LEU A 87 6.30 11.48 -9.24
N MET A 88 6.96 10.45 -8.68
CA MET A 88 7.76 9.50 -9.45
C MET A 88 6.97 8.84 -10.59
N ASP A 89 5.74 8.39 -10.31
CA ASP A 89 4.87 7.80 -11.33
C ASP A 89 4.45 8.82 -12.39
N THR A 90 4.25 10.07 -11.97
CA THR A 90 3.92 11.18 -12.87
C THR A 90 5.09 11.49 -13.80
N GLU A 91 6.31 11.60 -13.26
CA GLU A 91 7.54 11.84 -14.04
C GLU A 91 7.81 10.70 -15.03
N LYS A 92 7.68 9.43 -14.60
CA LYS A 92 7.81 8.27 -15.49
C LYS A 92 6.81 8.34 -16.64
N SER A 93 5.55 8.67 -16.35
CA SER A 93 4.51 8.81 -17.37
C SER A 93 4.84 9.89 -18.39
N ILE A 94 5.35 11.05 -17.94
CA ILE A 94 5.77 12.16 -18.81
C ILE A 94 6.98 11.74 -19.65
N SER A 95 8.02 11.18 -19.03
CA SER A 95 9.22 10.69 -19.73
C SER A 95 8.87 9.71 -20.84
N THR A 96 8.03 8.70 -20.55
CA THR A 96 7.57 7.72 -21.55
C THR A 96 6.77 8.39 -22.67
N ALA A 97 5.89 9.35 -22.34
CA ALA A 97 5.14 10.09 -23.35
C ALA A 97 6.04 10.93 -24.27
N VAL A 98 7.06 11.58 -23.72
CA VAL A 98 8.04 12.39 -24.48
C VAL A 98 8.91 11.50 -25.35
N ILE A 99 9.43 10.38 -24.83
CA ILE A 99 10.22 9.40 -25.59
C ILE A 99 9.40 8.83 -26.75
N ASN A 100 8.16 8.44 -26.50
CA ASN A 100 7.26 7.92 -27.55
C ASN A 100 6.97 8.99 -28.62
N ALA A 101 6.80 10.25 -28.22
CA ALA A 101 6.62 11.35 -29.16
C ALA A 101 7.88 11.60 -30.00
N LYS A 102 9.08 11.53 -29.41
CA LYS A 102 10.36 11.66 -30.12
C LYS A 102 10.58 10.51 -31.10
N ASN A 103 10.35 9.26 -30.68
CA ASN A 103 10.44 8.08 -31.54
C ASN A 103 9.50 8.17 -32.74
N LYS A 104 8.25 8.58 -32.51
CA LYS A 104 7.27 8.78 -33.59
C LYS A 104 7.72 9.85 -34.59
N ASN A 105 8.42 10.88 -34.14
CA ASN A 105 8.92 11.98 -34.96
C ASN A 105 10.39 11.80 -35.41
N LYS A 106 11.00 10.63 -35.16
CA LYS A 106 12.40 10.32 -35.47
C LYS A 106 13.40 11.34 -34.90
N LEU A 107 13.08 11.91 -33.74
CA LEU A 107 13.96 12.84 -33.03
C LEU A 107 14.90 12.09 -32.10
N PRO A 108 16.16 12.54 -31.92
CA PRO A 108 17.11 11.90 -31.02
C PRO A 108 16.67 12.04 -29.55
N ILE A 109 16.77 10.93 -28.81
CA ILE A 109 16.65 10.87 -27.36
C ILE A 109 18.01 11.26 -26.79
N ASN A 110 18.05 12.23 -25.89
CA ASN A 110 19.29 12.81 -25.36
C ASN A 110 19.44 12.59 -23.85
N GLY A 111 18.58 11.78 -23.25
CA GLY A 111 18.62 11.40 -21.83
C GLY A 111 17.99 12.43 -20.90
N SER A 112 17.83 13.67 -21.37
CA SER A 112 17.20 14.77 -20.61
C SER A 112 15.74 14.45 -20.24
N GLU A 113 15.07 13.61 -21.02
CA GLU A 113 13.70 13.16 -20.81
C GLU A 113 13.52 12.39 -19.51
N THR A 114 14.60 11.84 -18.95
CA THR A 114 14.59 11.00 -17.74
C THR A 114 15.27 11.64 -16.54
N ASN A 115 15.74 12.89 -16.66
CA ASN A 115 16.52 13.54 -15.60
C ASN A 115 15.73 13.67 -14.29
N HIS A 116 14.44 13.99 -14.36
CA HIS A 116 13.57 14.12 -13.18
C HIS A 116 13.41 12.79 -12.46
N VAL A 117 13.15 11.71 -13.21
CA VAL A 117 13.08 10.34 -12.69
C VAL A 117 14.39 9.94 -11.99
N LYS A 118 15.55 10.27 -12.59
CA LYS A 118 16.87 9.99 -12.01
C LYS A 118 17.10 10.75 -10.72
N ILE A 119 16.79 12.05 -10.68
CA ILE A 119 16.94 12.89 -9.48
C ILE A 119 16.07 12.37 -8.34
N LEU A 120 14.78 12.10 -8.60
CA LEU A 120 13.87 11.57 -7.58
C LEU A 120 14.30 10.21 -7.07
N ARG A 121 14.82 9.34 -7.95
CA ARG A 121 15.30 8.01 -7.58
C ARG A 121 16.50 8.13 -6.64
N SER A 122 17.45 9.01 -6.96
CA SER A 122 18.59 9.27 -6.08
C SER A 122 18.18 9.89 -4.74
N LEU A 123 17.13 10.71 -4.68
CA LEU A 123 16.61 11.27 -3.42
C LEU A 123 15.96 10.18 -2.55
N LEU A 124 15.10 9.34 -3.14
CA LEU A 124 14.49 8.19 -2.45
C LEU A 124 15.55 7.19 -1.94
N GLU A 125 16.58 6.92 -2.75
CA GLU A 125 17.69 6.05 -2.37
C GLU A 125 18.58 6.68 -1.28
N ASN A 126 18.70 8.01 -1.19
CA ASN A 126 19.50 8.68 -0.15
C ASN A 126 18.77 8.84 1.19
N GLU A 127 17.44 9.06 1.21
CA GLU A 127 16.67 9.05 2.46
C GLU A 127 16.74 7.69 3.17
N SER A 128 16.83 6.61 2.39
CA SER A 128 17.06 5.26 2.91
C SER A 128 18.42 5.09 3.62
N LYS A 129 19.39 6.00 3.38
CA LYS A 129 20.73 5.98 4.01
C LYS A 129 20.87 6.91 5.22
N VAL A 130 20.03 7.94 5.37
CA VAL A 130 20.09 8.88 6.52
C VAL A 130 19.09 8.53 7.63
N THR A 131 18.07 7.71 7.34
CA THR A 131 17.24 7.06 8.35
C THR A 131 17.32 5.54 8.20
N GLY A 132 18.47 4.94 8.51
CA GLY A 132 18.53 3.48 8.56
C GLY A 132 19.85 2.77 8.30
N SER A 133 21.01 3.40 8.46
CA SER A 133 22.31 2.69 8.40
C SER A 133 22.53 1.64 9.51
N ASN A 134 21.55 1.45 10.40
CA ASN A 134 21.45 0.30 11.31
C ASN A 134 20.26 -0.64 11.02
N VAL A 135 19.46 -0.42 9.98
CA VAL A 135 18.25 -1.22 9.69
C VAL A 135 18.54 -2.33 8.67
N ALA A 136 19.39 -2.10 7.67
CA ALA A 136 19.76 -3.14 6.69
C ALA A 136 20.55 -4.33 7.28
N LYS A 137 21.15 -4.16 8.47
CA LYS A 137 21.84 -5.24 9.22
C LYS A 137 21.00 -5.82 10.36
N PHE A 138 19.85 -5.22 10.67
CA PHE A 138 18.95 -5.65 11.75
C PHE A 138 17.65 -6.30 11.25
N GLU A 139 17.25 -6.07 9.99
CA GLU A 139 16.04 -6.70 9.42
C GLU A 139 16.20 -8.19 9.08
N ARG A 140 17.42 -8.67 8.81
CA ARG A 140 17.64 -10.10 8.52
C ARG A 140 17.57 -11.03 9.74
N ARG A 141 17.53 -10.52 10.98
CA ARG A 141 17.61 -11.35 12.19
C ARG A 141 16.36 -11.33 13.09
N HIS A 142 15.32 -10.58 12.73
CA HIS A 142 14.04 -10.55 13.47
C HIS A 142 12.76 -10.63 12.61
N ARG A 143 12.83 -11.05 11.33
CA ARG A 143 11.68 -11.70 10.67
C ARG A 143 11.49 -13.09 11.27
N SER A 144 11.15 -13.17 12.55
CA SER A 144 10.55 -14.38 13.09
C SER A 144 9.23 -14.56 12.37
N VAL A 145 9.08 -15.67 11.66
CA VAL A 145 7.86 -16.11 10.96
C VAL A 145 6.60 -15.98 11.83
N GLY A 146 6.72 -15.93 13.17
CA GLY A 146 5.61 -15.68 14.10
C GLY A 146 5.06 -14.24 14.16
N GLY A 147 5.80 -13.21 13.75
CA GLY A 147 5.39 -11.80 13.89
C GLY A 147 4.33 -11.36 12.86
N ASN A 148 4.52 -11.72 11.58
CA ASN A 148 3.53 -11.46 10.53
C ASN A 148 2.28 -12.34 10.68
N ALA A 149 2.45 -13.61 11.06
CA ALA A 149 1.33 -14.53 11.29
C ALA A 149 0.44 -14.07 12.44
N LEU A 150 1.03 -13.66 13.57
CA LEU A 150 0.26 -13.16 14.71
C LEU A 150 -0.34 -11.77 14.44
N ARG A 151 0.32 -10.90 13.64
CA ARG A 151 -0.28 -9.64 13.16
C ARG A 151 -1.50 -9.88 12.27
N ALA A 152 -1.38 -10.79 11.29
CA ALA A 152 -2.49 -11.18 10.42
C ALA A 152 -3.63 -11.81 11.22
N ALA A 153 -3.31 -12.62 12.24
CA ALA A 153 -4.30 -13.21 13.13
C ALA A 153 -5.10 -12.18 13.92
N VAL A 154 -4.41 -11.19 14.49
CA VAL A 154 -5.04 -10.11 15.25
C VAL A 154 -5.88 -9.21 14.34
N LEU A 155 -5.46 -8.97 13.09
CA LEU A 155 -6.25 -8.25 12.09
C LEU A 155 -7.51 -9.02 11.67
N GLY A 156 -7.41 -10.32 11.38
CA GLY A 156 -8.56 -11.15 11.02
C GLY A 156 -9.59 -11.25 12.13
N GLY A 157 -9.16 -11.49 13.37
CA GLY A 157 -10.05 -11.47 14.54
C GLY A 157 -10.69 -10.11 14.77
N ASN A 158 -9.94 -9.03 14.56
CA ASN A 158 -10.48 -7.69 14.67
C ASN A 158 -11.58 -7.42 13.63
N ASP A 159 -11.31 -7.75 12.37
CA ASP A 159 -12.25 -7.50 11.27
C ASP A 159 -13.53 -8.30 11.46
N GLY A 160 -13.42 -9.57 11.86
CA GLY A 160 -14.58 -10.39 12.22
C GLY A 160 -15.40 -9.80 13.35
N LEU A 161 -14.73 -9.37 14.43
CA LEU A 161 -15.40 -8.78 15.59
C LEU A 161 -16.12 -7.47 15.25
N VAL A 162 -15.41 -6.51 14.64
CA VAL A 162 -15.97 -5.17 14.34
C VAL A 162 -17.08 -5.25 13.31
N SER A 163 -16.88 -5.99 12.22
CA SER A 163 -17.86 -6.09 11.14
C SER A 163 -19.16 -6.75 11.60
N ASN A 164 -19.05 -7.91 12.27
CA ASN A 164 -20.23 -8.65 12.70
C ASN A 164 -20.91 -7.99 13.91
N PHE A 165 -20.16 -7.34 14.81
CA PHE A 165 -20.74 -6.54 15.88
C PHE A 165 -21.57 -5.38 15.31
N SER A 166 -21.04 -4.67 14.31
CA SER A 166 -21.76 -3.58 13.65
C SER A 166 -23.04 -4.06 12.96
N LEU A 167 -22.99 -5.20 12.28
CA LEU A 167 -24.16 -5.83 11.65
C LEU A 167 -25.23 -6.22 12.70
N VAL A 168 -24.82 -6.95 13.73
CA VAL A 168 -25.70 -7.43 14.81
C VAL A 168 -26.37 -6.25 15.51
N MET A 169 -25.62 -5.17 15.80
CA MET A 169 -26.17 -3.95 16.41
C MET A 169 -27.15 -3.23 15.49
N GLY A 170 -26.90 -3.20 14.17
CA GLY A 170 -27.85 -2.64 13.21
C GLY A 170 -29.19 -3.38 13.20
N ILE A 171 -29.16 -4.71 13.13
CA ILE A 171 -30.40 -5.51 13.16
C ILE A 171 -31.08 -5.43 14.53
N ALA A 172 -30.30 -5.40 15.62
CA ALA A 172 -30.84 -5.23 16.96
C ALA A 172 -31.53 -3.87 17.15
N GLY A 173 -31.00 -2.80 16.55
CA GLY A 173 -31.62 -1.48 16.52
C GLY A 173 -32.95 -1.48 15.76
N ALA A 174 -33.04 -2.21 14.65
CA ALA A 174 -34.26 -2.31 13.85
C ALA A 174 -35.36 -3.18 14.47
N THR A 175 -34.97 -4.23 15.22
CA THR A 175 -35.88 -5.27 15.71
C THR A 175 -36.05 -5.30 17.23
N ALA A 176 -35.49 -4.32 17.93
CA ALA A 176 -35.40 -4.28 19.40
C ALA A 176 -34.79 -5.57 20.01
N GLY A 177 -33.84 -6.20 19.32
CA GLY A 177 -33.19 -7.44 19.78
C GLY A 177 -34.02 -8.71 19.57
N GLY A 178 -34.91 -8.72 18.57
CA GLY A 178 -35.77 -9.85 18.22
C GLY A 178 -35.09 -10.97 17.42
N SER A 179 -35.90 -11.92 16.92
CA SER A 179 -35.42 -13.17 16.27
C SER A 179 -34.54 -12.97 15.03
N GLY A 180 -34.66 -11.83 14.33
CA GLY A 180 -33.85 -11.53 13.15
C GLY A 180 -32.36 -11.33 13.43
N VAL A 181 -31.98 -11.00 14.67
CA VAL A 181 -30.59 -10.68 15.02
C VAL A 181 -29.67 -11.89 14.92
N LEU A 182 -30.10 -13.04 15.47
CA LEU A 182 -29.29 -14.25 15.46
C LEU A 182 -29.07 -14.76 14.03
N LEU A 183 -30.13 -14.78 13.21
CA LEU A 183 -30.05 -15.20 11.81
C LEU A 183 -29.07 -14.30 11.03
N ALA A 184 -29.20 -12.98 11.16
CA ALA A 184 -28.33 -12.04 10.49
C ALA A 184 -26.88 -12.13 10.98
N GLY A 185 -26.66 -12.30 12.28
CA GLY A 185 -25.32 -12.43 12.86
C GLY A 185 -24.59 -13.71 12.44
N VAL A 186 -25.30 -14.84 12.35
CA VAL A 186 -24.72 -16.11 11.85
C VAL A 186 -24.47 -16.02 10.34
N ALA A 187 -25.42 -15.46 9.57
CA ALA A 187 -25.25 -15.26 8.14
C ALA A 187 -24.07 -14.31 7.83
N GLY A 188 -23.95 -13.21 8.57
CA GLY A 188 -22.86 -12.25 8.46
C GLY A 188 -21.51 -12.84 8.83
N LEU A 189 -21.45 -13.65 9.89
CA LEU A 189 -20.25 -14.41 10.27
C LEU A 189 -19.79 -15.31 9.13
N LEU A 190 -20.68 -16.16 8.60
CA LEU A 190 -20.33 -17.11 7.54
C LEU A 190 -19.95 -16.40 6.24
N ALA A 191 -20.75 -15.42 5.82
CA ALA A 191 -20.49 -14.65 4.62
C ALA A 191 -19.15 -13.90 4.71
N GLY A 192 -18.88 -13.24 5.84
CA GLY A 192 -17.65 -12.52 6.09
C GLY A 192 -16.44 -13.45 6.15
N ALA A 193 -16.52 -14.56 6.88
CA ALA A 193 -15.43 -15.52 7.00
C ALA A 193 -15.07 -16.16 5.65
N LEU A 194 -16.08 -16.56 4.86
CA LEU A 194 -15.86 -17.11 3.52
C LEU A 194 -15.29 -16.06 2.57
N SER A 195 -15.80 -14.83 2.59
CA SER A 195 -15.28 -13.74 1.76
C SER A 195 -13.82 -13.42 2.10
N MET A 196 -13.47 -13.39 3.38
CA MET A 196 -12.10 -13.14 3.82
C MET A 196 -11.16 -14.29 3.42
N ALA A 197 -11.60 -15.54 3.60
CA ALA A 197 -10.83 -16.71 3.19
C ALA A 197 -10.57 -16.74 1.68
N LEU A 198 -11.60 -16.51 0.87
CA LEU A 198 -11.47 -16.45 -0.59
C LEU A 198 -10.58 -15.27 -1.02
N GLY A 199 -10.75 -14.10 -0.40
CA GLY A 199 -9.92 -12.93 -0.66
C GLY A 199 -8.45 -13.19 -0.38
N GLU A 200 -8.14 -13.81 0.76
CA GLU A 200 -6.76 -14.17 1.13
C GLU A 200 -6.16 -15.22 0.18
N TRP A 201 -6.93 -16.26 -0.15
CA TRP A 201 -6.49 -17.29 -1.10
C TRP A 201 -6.17 -16.71 -2.47
N ILE A 202 -7.07 -15.87 -3.01
CA ILE A 202 -6.87 -15.21 -4.32
C ILE A 202 -5.65 -14.30 -4.26
N SER A 203 -5.50 -13.52 -3.18
CA SER A 203 -4.37 -12.61 -2.99
C SER A 203 -3.03 -13.37 -3.00
N VAL A 204 -2.92 -14.40 -2.16
CA VAL A 204 -1.69 -15.22 -2.07
C VAL A 204 -1.43 -15.95 -3.37
N LYS A 205 -2.46 -16.59 -3.96
CA LYS A 205 -2.29 -17.36 -5.19
C LYS A 205 -1.92 -16.47 -6.37
N SER A 206 -2.51 -15.29 -6.50
CA SER A 206 -2.16 -14.33 -7.54
C SER A 206 -0.71 -13.82 -7.40
N SER A 207 -0.24 -13.59 -6.16
CA SER A 207 1.16 -13.23 -5.91
C SER A 207 2.10 -14.37 -6.30
N GLN A 208 1.74 -15.62 -5.99
CA GLN A 208 2.51 -16.81 -6.39
C GLN A 208 2.59 -16.94 -7.91
N GLU A 209 1.46 -16.85 -8.60
CA GLU A 209 1.41 -16.95 -10.07
C GLU A 209 2.23 -15.84 -10.74
N LEU A 210 2.19 -14.62 -10.21
CA LEU A 210 3.03 -13.52 -10.69
C LEU A 210 4.52 -13.83 -10.55
N HIS A 211 4.93 -14.30 -9.37
CA HIS A 211 6.32 -14.66 -9.08
C HIS A 211 6.79 -15.85 -9.90
N GLU A 212 5.97 -16.89 -10.05
CA GLU A 212 6.25 -18.05 -10.92
C GLU A 212 6.47 -17.60 -12.36
N ASN A 213 5.65 -16.68 -12.87
CA ASN A 213 5.81 -16.12 -14.21
C ASN A 213 7.09 -15.28 -14.36
N GLN A 214 7.42 -14.44 -13.36
CA GLN A 214 8.67 -13.67 -13.36
C GLN A 214 9.89 -14.58 -13.33
N MET A 215 9.87 -15.62 -12.50
CA MET A 215 10.91 -16.64 -12.43
C MET A 215 11.09 -17.39 -13.75
N GLN A 216 10.00 -17.65 -14.48
CA GLN A 216 10.08 -18.28 -15.79
C GLN A 216 10.70 -17.34 -16.83
N LEU A 217 10.32 -16.07 -16.84
CA LEU A 217 10.90 -15.06 -17.73
C LEU A 217 12.40 -14.88 -17.48
N GLU A 218 12.80 -14.82 -16.20
CA GLU A 218 14.20 -14.74 -15.78
C GLU A 218 15.02 -15.92 -16.29
N MET A 219 14.47 -17.14 -16.24
CA MET A 219 15.12 -18.32 -16.79
C MET A 219 15.28 -18.21 -18.31
N ASP A 220 14.24 -17.76 -19.02
CA ASP A 220 14.29 -17.57 -20.48
C ASP A 220 15.31 -16.48 -20.87
N GLU A 221 15.41 -15.39 -20.10
CA GLU A 221 16.38 -14.30 -20.29
C GLU A 221 17.81 -14.76 -20.01
N LEU A 222 18.03 -15.54 -18.95
CA LEU A 222 19.32 -16.17 -18.65
C LEU A 222 19.77 -17.16 -19.74
N GLU A 223 18.83 -17.84 -20.42
CA GLU A 223 19.12 -18.73 -21.54
C GLU A 223 19.42 -17.98 -22.85
N THR A 224 18.65 -16.93 -23.13
CA THR A 224 18.68 -16.24 -24.43
C THR A 224 19.61 -15.03 -24.48
N ASN A 225 19.88 -14.38 -23.35
CA ASN A 225 20.68 -13.16 -23.22
C ASN A 225 21.57 -13.11 -21.95
N PRO A 226 22.47 -14.09 -21.73
CA PRO A 226 23.29 -14.16 -20.52
C PRO A 226 24.23 -12.94 -20.34
N GLU A 227 24.67 -12.31 -21.43
CA GLU A 227 25.48 -11.09 -21.37
C GLU A 227 24.68 -9.86 -20.87
N GLY A 228 23.35 -9.88 -21.04
CA GLY A 228 22.42 -8.92 -20.45
C GLY A 228 22.34 -9.10 -18.95
N GLU A 229 21.95 -10.30 -18.50
CA GLU A 229 21.78 -10.63 -17.08
C GLU A 229 23.04 -10.39 -16.25
N GLN A 230 24.22 -10.67 -16.80
CA GLN A 230 25.48 -10.34 -16.12
C GLN A 230 25.62 -8.83 -15.86
N LYS A 231 25.23 -7.98 -16.82
CA LYS A 231 25.27 -6.52 -16.66
C LYS A 231 24.21 -6.06 -15.67
N GLU A 232 23.02 -6.65 -15.69
CA GLU A 232 21.94 -6.34 -14.77
C GLU A 232 22.36 -6.65 -13.33
N LEU A 233 22.91 -7.84 -13.09
CA LEU A 233 23.46 -8.24 -11.80
C LEU A 233 24.60 -7.33 -11.33
N ALA A 234 25.52 -6.95 -12.22
CA ALA A 234 26.58 -5.99 -11.90
C ALA A 234 26.00 -4.62 -11.49
N LEU A 235 24.99 -4.12 -12.21
CA LEU A 235 24.30 -2.87 -11.86
C LEU A 235 23.60 -2.95 -10.50
N ILE A 236 23.00 -4.09 -10.16
CA ILE A 236 22.41 -4.34 -8.83
C ILE A 236 23.48 -4.24 -7.73
N TYR A 237 24.67 -4.81 -7.94
CA TYR A 237 25.76 -4.71 -6.97
C TYR A 237 26.33 -3.29 -6.85
N ILE A 238 26.45 -2.56 -7.96
CA ILE A 238 26.84 -1.15 -7.95
C ILE A 238 25.83 -0.32 -7.14
N ALA A 239 24.53 -0.55 -7.35
CA ALA A 239 23.47 0.11 -6.58
C ALA A 239 23.56 -0.16 -5.07
N LYS A 240 24.06 -1.33 -4.68
CA LYS A 240 24.36 -1.69 -3.28
C LYS A 240 25.62 -1.04 -2.71
N GLY A 241 26.34 -0.27 -3.52
CA GLY A 241 27.55 0.46 -3.14
C GLY A 241 28.84 -0.31 -3.34
N ILE A 242 28.82 -1.38 -4.13
CA ILE A 242 30.02 -2.16 -4.46
C ILE A 242 30.74 -1.46 -5.64
N PRO A 243 32.08 -1.28 -5.59
CA PRO A 243 32.83 -0.69 -6.70
C PRO A 243 32.57 -1.41 -8.02
N GLU A 244 32.51 -0.66 -9.13
CA GLU A 244 32.12 -1.15 -10.45
C GLU A 244 33.01 -2.30 -10.95
N ASP A 245 34.33 -2.21 -10.74
CA ASP A 245 35.29 -3.27 -11.07
C ASP A 245 35.00 -4.57 -10.31
N GLN A 246 34.68 -4.46 -9.01
CA GLN A 246 34.32 -5.60 -8.17
C GLN A 246 32.94 -6.16 -8.54
N ALA A 247 31.95 -5.30 -8.79
CA ALA A 247 30.60 -5.69 -9.18
C ALA A 247 30.58 -6.48 -10.49
N ASN A 248 31.32 -6.01 -11.50
CA ASN A 248 31.47 -6.71 -12.78
C ASN A 248 32.16 -8.06 -12.61
N THR A 249 33.18 -8.14 -11.75
CA THR A 249 33.90 -9.39 -11.49
C THR A 249 33.01 -10.42 -10.78
N MET A 250 32.30 -10.01 -9.73
CA MET A 250 31.37 -10.89 -9.01
C MET A 250 30.23 -11.38 -9.90
N ALA A 251 29.64 -10.49 -10.71
CA ALA A 251 28.59 -10.88 -11.64
C ALA A 251 29.12 -11.90 -12.67
N ALA A 252 30.32 -11.68 -13.22
CA ALA A 252 30.95 -12.64 -14.13
C ALA A 252 31.19 -14.01 -13.48
N GLU A 253 31.62 -14.03 -12.22
CA GLU A 253 31.88 -15.26 -11.47
C GLU A 253 30.59 -16.03 -11.17
N ILE A 254 29.51 -15.33 -10.79
CA ILE A 254 28.19 -15.93 -10.53
C ILE A 254 27.61 -16.55 -11.81
N MET A 255 27.80 -15.88 -12.95
CA MET A 255 27.31 -16.35 -14.25
C MET A 255 28.03 -17.59 -14.79
N LEU A 256 29.11 -18.07 -14.15
CA LEU A 256 29.79 -19.31 -14.52
C LEU A 256 28.92 -20.55 -14.26
N ASP A 257 28.06 -20.51 -13.25
CA ASP A 257 27.09 -21.56 -12.94
C ASP A 257 25.68 -21.00 -13.14
N LYS A 258 24.99 -21.44 -14.20
CA LYS A 258 23.64 -20.98 -14.52
C LYS A 258 22.64 -21.23 -13.40
N ASN A 259 22.74 -22.34 -12.67
CA ASN A 259 21.80 -22.62 -11.58
C ASN A 259 22.02 -21.65 -10.44
N HIS A 260 23.28 -21.37 -10.12
CA HIS A 260 23.62 -20.39 -9.10
C HIS A 260 23.25 -18.97 -9.53
N ALA A 261 23.50 -18.60 -10.79
CA ALA A 261 23.11 -17.31 -11.36
C ALA A 261 21.60 -17.09 -11.27
N TYR A 262 20.81 -18.07 -11.65
CA TYR A 262 19.35 -18.02 -11.54
C TYR A 262 18.89 -17.82 -10.08
N GLU A 263 19.43 -18.58 -9.13
CA GLU A 263 19.09 -18.41 -7.71
C GLU A 263 19.45 -17.01 -7.19
N VAL A 264 20.57 -16.44 -7.65
CA VAL A 264 21.01 -15.10 -7.28
C VAL A 264 20.11 -14.05 -7.93
N LEU A 265 19.81 -14.15 -9.22
CA LEU A 265 18.97 -13.19 -9.95
C LEU A 265 17.54 -13.17 -9.39
N VAL A 266 16.92 -14.34 -9.19
CA VAL A 266 15.59 -14.45 -8.54
C VAL A 266 15.54 -13.74 -7.19
N LYS A 267 16.65 -13.78 -6.43
CA LYS A 267 16.71 -13.15 -5.12
C LYS A 267 17.08 -11.67 -5.16
N GLU A 268 18.08 -11.30 -5.96
CA GLU A 268 18.69 -9.98 -5.95
C GLU A 268 18.03 -9.02 -6.92
N GLU A 269 17.47 -9.52 -8.02
CA GLU A 269 16.72 -8.75 -9.01
C GLU A 269 15.22 -8.77 -8.73
N LEU A 270 14.61 -9.96 -8.70
CA LEU A 270 13.16 -10.08 -8.50
C LEU A 270 12.75 -9.86 -7.04
N GLY A 271 13.70 -9.95 -6.10
CA GLY A 271 13.42 -9.86 -4.66
C GLY A 271 12.60 -11.04 -4.12
N ILE A 272 12.53 -12.15 -4.88
CA ILE A 272 11.69 -13.29 -4.56
C ILE A 272 12.45 -14.22 -3.62
N ASN A 273 11.82 -14.53 -2.48
CA ASN A 273 12.27 -15.59 -1.60
C ASN A 273 11.51 -16.89 -1.94
N THR A 274 12.19 -17.85 -2.53
CA THR A 274 11.61 -19.15 -2.94
C THR A 274 11.10 -19.97 -1.76
N GLU A 275 11.55 -19.71 -0.54
CA GLU A 275 11.00 -20.32 0.67
C GLU A 275 9.62 -19.75 1.04
N GLU A 276 9.38 -18.46 0.77
CA GLU A 276 8.09 -17.80 1.04
C GLU A 276 7.04 -18.21 0.01
N LEU A 277 7.45 -18.49 -1.23
CA LEU A 277 6.59 -19.04 -2.28
C LEU A 277 5.99 -20.40 -1.91
N LYS A 278 6.65 -21.18 -1.05
CA LYS A 278 6.12 -22.48 -0.57
C LYS A 278 4.95 -22.34 0.40
N GLY A 279 4.67 -21.14 0.92
CA GLY A 279 3.52 -20.92 1.78
C GLY A 279 2.22 -21.29 1.07
N SER A 280 1.37 -22.11 1.66
CA SER A 280 0.15 -22.57 0.99
C SER A 280 -0.92 -21.48 1.03
N ALA A 281 -1.40 -21.05 -0.14
CA ALA A 281 -2.57 -20.15 -0.24
C ALA A 281 -3.79 -20.72 0.52
N MET A 282 -3.92 -22.04 0.59
CA MET A 282 -4.97 -22.71 1.34
C MET A 282 -4.81 -22.53 2.85
N GLU A 283 -3.58 -22.60 3.37
CA GLU A 283 -3.32 -22.36 4.80
C GLU A 283 -3.72 -20.92 5.17
N ALA A 284 -3.31 -19.94 4.36
CA ALA A 284 -3.67 -18.53 4.58
C ALA A 284 -5.20 -18.31 4.58
N ALA A 285 -5.92 -18.97 3.67
CA ALA A 285 -7.38 -18.95 3.61
C ALA A 285 -8.02 -19.51 4.89
N VAL A 286 -7.57 -20.69 5.33
CA VAL A 286 -8.12 -21.39 6.50
C VAL A 286 -7.87 -20.59 7.78
N TYR A 287 -6.66 -20.06 7.96
CA TYR A 287 -6.36 -19.19 9.10
C TYR A 287 -7.25 -17.96 9.10
N SER A 288 -7.38 -17.28 7.96
CA SER A 288 -8.24 -16.09 7.84
C SER A 288 -9.70 -16.38 8.16
N PHE A 289 -10.23 -17.51 7.67
CA PHE A 289 -11.58 -17.98 7.99
C PHE A 289 -11.76 -18.14 9.51
N ILE A 290 -10.87 -18.89 10.16
CA ILE A 290 -10.98 -19.23 11.58
C ILE A 290 -10.86 -17.97 12.44
N LEU A 291 -9.89 -17.11 12.14
CA LEU A 291 -9.63 -15.90 12.92
C LEU A 291 -10.79 -14.91 12.81
N PHE A 292 -11.31 -14.71 11.59
CA PHE A 292 -12.52 -13.93 11.39
C PHE A 292 -13.70 -14.52 12.16
N ALA A 293 -13.94 -15.83 12.06
CA ALA A 293 -15.05 -16.50 12.73
C ALA A 293 -14.97 -16.36 14.27
N ILE A 294 -13.77 -16.50 14.85
CA ILE A 294 -13.53 -16.30 16.28
C ILE A 294 -13.90 -14.88 16.72
N GLY A 295 -13.54 -13.87 15.94
CA GLY A 295 -13.94 -12.49 16.23
C GLY A 295 -15.45 -12.30 16.08
N ALA A 296 -16.00 -12.76 14.96
CA ALA A 296 -17.39 -12.55 14.58
C ALA A 296 -18.40 -13.29 15.47
N VAL A 297 -18.01 -14.37 16.16
CA VAL A 297 -18.92 -15.14 17.02
C VAL A 297 -19.24 -14.42 18.32
N ILE A 298 -18.32 -13.62 18.85
CA ILE A 298 -18.44 -12.90 20.12
C ILE A 298 -19.75 -12.08 20.21
N PRO A 299 -20.08 -11.20 19.25
CA PRO A 299 -21.31 -10.41 19.31
C PRO A 299 -22.58 -11.25 19.15
N VAL A 300 -22.49 -12.46 18.57
CA VAL A 300 -23.63 -13.32 18.24
C VAL A 300 -24.02 -14.24 19.40
N ILE A 301 -23.04 -14.75 20.15
CA ILE A 301 -23.25 -15.71 21.25
C ILE A 301 -24.39 -15.29 22.21
N PRO A 302 -24.48 -14.03 22.67
CA PRO A 302 -25.54 -13.65 23.60
C PRO A 302 -26.96 -13.84 23.05
N PHE A 303 -27.14 -13.65 21.74
CA PHE A 303 -28.43 -13.81 21.06
C PHE A 303 -28.83 -15.27 20.86
N MET A 304 -27.95 -16.24 21.14
CA MET A 304 -28.31 -17.66 21.18
C MET A 304 -29.05 -18.05 22.46
N PHE A 305 -28.81 -17.33 23.55
CA PHE A 305 -29.30 -17.68 24.89
C PHE A 305 -30.36 -16.72 25.43
N THR A 306 -30.32 -15.47 25.01
CA THR A 306 -31.23 -14.42 25.48
C THR A 306 -31.65 -13.51 24.33
N SER A 307 -32.63 -12.63 24.56
CA SER A 307 -33.17 -11.69 23.57
C SER A 307 -33.40 -10.31 24.17
N GLY A 308 -33.73 -9.34 23.33
CA GLY A 308 -34.02 -7.98 23.76
C GLY A 308 -32.80 -7.22 24.31
N ILE A 309 -33.05 -6.27 25.22
CA ILE A 309 -32.03 -5.38 25.79
C ILE A 309 -30.93 -6.16 26.54
N THR A 310 -31.28 -7.29 27.18
CA THR A 310 -30.33 -8.13 27.89
C THR A 310 -29.29 -8.72 26.94
N ALA A 311 -29.72 -9.27 25.79
CA ALA A 311 -28.83 -9.81 24.77
C ALA A 311 -27.91 -8.73 24.19
N ILE A 312 -28.48 -7.55 23.89
CA ILE A 312 -27.74 -6.40 23.37
C ILE A 312 -26.64 -5.97 24.36
N SER A 313 -26.99 -5.86 25.65
CA SER A 313 -26.04 -5.40 26.68
C SER A 313 -24.87 -6.38 26.86
N ILE A 314 -25.15 -7.68 26.90
CA ILE A 314 -24.11 -8.71 27.00
C ILE A 314 -23.24 -8.72 25.73
N SER A 315 -23.84 -8.55 24.55
CA SER A 315 -23.13 -8.44 23.27
C SER A 315 -22.19 -7.25 23.24
N VAL A 316 -22.66 -6.06 23.63
CA VAL A 316 -21.83 -4.85 23.70
C VAL A 316 -20.66 -5.03 24.67
N ILE A 317 -20.90 -5.56 25.87
CA ILE A 317 -19.85 -5.77 26.87
C ILE A 317 -18.83 -6.82 26.37
N GLY A 318 -19.31 -7.94 25.83
CA GLY A 318 -18.46 -9.01 25.29
C GLY A 318 -17.61 -8.52 24.11
N SER A 319 -18.21 -7.78 23.19
CA SER A 319 -17.50 -7.19 22.06
C SER A 319 -16.51 -6.11 22.49
N ALA A 320 -16.85 -5.24 23.45
CA ALA A 320 -15.91 -4.28 24.02
C ALA A 320 -14.70 -4.98 24.68
N ALA A 321 -14.94 -6.05 25.45
CA ALA A 321 -13.86 -6.84 26.03
C ALA A 321 -12.99 -7.49 24.95
N GLY A 322 -13.60 -8.08 23.92
CA GLY A 322 -12.89 -8.67 22.77
C GLY A 322 -12.03 -7.64 22.03
N LEU A 323 -12.60 -6.46 21.73
CA LEU A 323 -11.88 -5.37 21.07
C LEU A 323 -10.71 -4.86 21.92
N PHE A 324 -10.89 -4.77 23.23
CA PHE A 324 -9.80 -4.39 24.14
C PHE A 324 -8.68 -5.43 24.11
N LEU A 325 -9.00 -6.72 24.17
CA LEU A 325 -8.02 -7.81 24.14
C LEU A 325 -7.25 -7.85 22.81
N ILE A 326 -7.96 -7.70 21.69
CA ILE A 326 -7.35 -7.62 20.36
C ILE A 326 -6.46 -6.37 20.27
N GLY A 327 -6.98 -5.20 20.68
CA GLY A 327 -6.21 -3.95 20.69
C GLY A 327 -4.98 -4.02 21.61
N ALA A 328 -5.08 -4.71 22.74
CA ALA A 328 -3.96 -5.02 23.62
C ALA A 328 -2.94 -5.94 22.95
N ALA A 329 -3.37 -6.99 22.26
CA ALA A 329 -2.47 -7.88 21.52
C ALA A 329 -1.69 -7.14 20.41
N ILE A 330 -2.29 -6.13 19.76
CA ILE A 330 -1.59 -5.26 18.78
C ILE A 330 -0.38 -4.54 19.40
N THR A 331 -0.37 -4.28 20.71
CA THR A 331 0.74 -3.59 21.35
C THR A 331 2.04 -4.38 21.41
N LEU A 332 1.95 -5.71 21.34
CA LEU A 332 3.10 -6.60 21.21
C LEU A 332 3.91 -6.29 19.94
N PHE A 333 3.30 -5.67 18.92
CA PHE A 333 3.95 -5.31 17.65
C PHE A 333 4.27 -3.83 17.52
N THR A 334 3.50 -2.97 18.17
CA THR A 334 3.58 -1.52 17.96
C THR A 334 4.38 -0.79 19.04
N GLY A 335 4.73 -1.47 20.13
CA GLY A 335 5.46 -0.88 21.27
C GLY A 335 4.70 0.22 22.01
N LYS A 336 3.41 0.42 21.70
CA LYS A 336 2.52 1.38 22.37
C LYS A 336 1.96 0.80 23.67
N SER A 337 1.46 1.64 24.57
CA SER A 337 0.85 1.15 25.81
C SER A 337 -0.41 0.31 25.54
N ILE A 338 -0.55 -0.82 26.24
CA ILE A 338 -1.72 -1.74 26.19
C ILE A 338 -3.03 -0.97 26.31
N TRP A 339 -3.12 -0.09 27.30
CA TRP A 339 -4.31 0.71 27.58
C TRP A 339 -4.71 1.60 26.42
N PHE A 340 -3.76 2.33 25.83
CA PHE A 340 -4.04 3.21 24.69
C PHE A 340 -4.58 2.43 23.49
N SER A 341 -3.92 1.34 23.09
CA SER A 341 -4.33 0.57 21.92
C SER A 341 -5.66 -0.18 22.15
N GLY A 342 -5.83 -0.77 23.33
CA GLY A 342 -7.07 -1.44 23.73
C GLY A 342 -8.27 -0.47 23.74
N PHE A 343 -8.16 0.66 24.45
CA PHE A 343 -9.26 1.62 24.51
C PHE A 343 -9.56 2.30 23.18
N ARG A 344 -8.53 2.56 22.36
CA ARG A 344 -8.73 3.05 20.99
C ARG A 344 -9.58 2.09 20.17
N GLN A 345 -9.32 0.79 20.28
CA GLN A 345 -10.07 -0.23 19.55
C GLN A 345 -11.53 -0.32 20.03
N VAL A 346 -11.74 -0.31 21.35
CA VAL A 346 -13.08 -0.26 21.94
C VAL A 346 -13.84 0.97 21.47
N LEU A 347 -13.20 2.15 21.50
CA LEU A 347 -13.82 3.41 21.10
C LEU A 347 -14.32 3.34 19.65
N PHE A 348 -13.47 2.93 18.72
CA PHE A 348 -13.86 2.84 17.30
C PHE A 348 -14.95 1.79 17.07
N GLY A 349 -14.85 0.61 17.72
CA GLY A 349 -15.87 -0.42 17.60
C GLY A 349 -17.22 -0.01 18.17
N LEU A 350 -17.25 0.69 19.32
CA LEU A 350 -18.48 1.22 19.91
C LEU A 350 -19.09 2.34 19.07
N ILE A 351 -18.26 3.21 18.47
CA ILE A 351 -18.75 4.25 17.54
C ILE A 351 -19.42 3.59 16.33
N ALA A 352 -18.76 2.60 15.70
CA ALA A 352 -19.31 1.90 14.55
C ALA A 352 -20.65 1.22 14.90
N ALA A 353 -20.70 0.50 16.02
CA ALA A 353 -21.92 -0.13 16.51
C ALA A 353 -23.03 0.87 16.87
N ALA A 354 -22.71 2.01 17.47
CA ALA A 354 -23.70 3.04 17.79
C ALA A 354 -24.31 3.64 16.51
N ILE A 355 -23.47 3.88 15.49
CA ILE A 355 -23.93 4.36 14.18
C ILE A 355 -24.87 3.33 13.53
N THR A 356 -24.46 2.05 13.45
CA THR A 356 -25.29 1.03 12.81
C THR A 356 -26.57 0.76 13.59
N PHE A 357 -26.53 0.72 14.91
CA PHE A 357 -27.72 0.61 15.77
C PHE A 357 -28.68 1.78 15.53
N GLY A 358 -28.17 3.01 15.46
CA GLY A 358 -28.96 4.20 15.16
C GLY A 358 -29.65 4.13 13.80
N ILE A 359 -28.90 3.74 12.75
CA ILE A 359 -29.44 3.53 11.40
C ILE A 359 -30.52 2.44 11.42
N GLY A 360 -30.24 1.31 12.07
CA GLY A 360 -31.18 0.21 12.24
C GLY A 360 -32.49 0.67 12.88
N LYS A 361 -32.40 1.45 13.96
CA LYS A 361 -33.57 2.01 14.65
C LYS A 361 -34.40 2.92 13.73
N LEU A 362 -33.76 3.78 12.93
CA LEU A 362 -34.46 4.66 11.99
C LEU A 362 -35.21 3.88 10.90
N ILE A 363 -34.56 2.86 10.33
CA ILE A 363 -35.16 2.00 9.30
C ILE A 363 -36.29 1.16 9.90
N GLY A 364 -36.09 0.55 11.07
CA GLY A 364 -37.09 -0.28 11.75
C GLY A 364 -38.38 0.50 12.08
N VAL A 365 -38.25 1.76 12.50
CA VAL A 365 -39.40 2.66 12.71
C VAL A 365 -40.17 2.94 11.41
N SER A 366 -39.48 2.97 10.27
CA SER A 366 -40.08 3.28 8.96
C SER A 366 -40.73 2.07 8.27
N LEU A 367 -40.39 0.85 8.68
CA LEU A 367 -40.98 -0.40 8.16
C LEU A 367 -42.15 -0.90 9.01
N ALA A 368 -42.26 -0.46 10.26
CA ALA A 368 -43.30 -0.87 11.20
C ALA A 368 -44.43 0.17 11.39
N GLY A 369 -44.24 1.40 10.89
CA GLY A 369 -45.30 2.42 10.75
C GLY A 369 -45.76 2.52 9.32
#